data_AF-A0A6A8LSE6-F1
#
_entry.id   AF-A0A6A8LSE6-F1
#
_cell.length_a   1.000
_cell.length_b   1.000
_cell.length_c   1.000
_cell.angle_alpha   90.00
_cell.angle_beta   90.00
_cell.angle_gamma   90.00
#
_symmetry.space_group_name_H-M   'P 1'
#
loop_
_entity.id
_entity.type
_entity.pdbx_description
1 polymer ?
#
loop_
_entity_poly.entity_id
_entity_poly.type
_entity_poly.pdbx_seq_one_letter_code
_entity_poly.pdbx_strand_id
1 'polypeptide(L)'
;NILKTVNNHTFQISQLGDAFNSIESQGKEFEGLFDDYDLYSKRLGNTAQKQSDTISEVLSSIGKLEIVKTPKDTLGNAYEYLIKQFASETGKKAG
;
A
#
# COMPACT_ATOMS: atom_id res chain seq x y z
N ASN A 1 1.47 -14.00 7.29
CA ASN A 1 0.31 -13.11 7.09
C ASN A 1 0.67 -11.77 7.69
N ILE A 2 0.90 -10.76 6.84
CA ILE A 2 1.41 -9.42 7.22
C ILE A 2 0.48 -8.72 8.23
N LEU A 3 -0.85 -8.82 8.06
CA LEU A 3 -1.79 -8.20 9.00
C LEU A 3 -1.64 -8.76 10.42
N LYS A 4 -1.25 -10.03 10.58
CA LYS A 4 -0.97 -10.59 11.91
C LYS A 4 0.26 -9.96 12.55
N THR A 5 1.33 -9.71 11.79
CA THR A 5 2.55 -9.08 12.34
C THR A 5 2.34 -7.60 12.63
N VAL A 6 1.54 -6.91 11.81
CA VAL A 6 1.07 -5.53 12.08
C VAL A 6 0.29 -5.49 13.40
N ASN A 7 -0.72 -6.34 13.57
CA ASN A 7 -1.55 -6.35 14.79
C ASN A 7 -0.76 -6.75 16.05
N ASN A 8 0.30 -7.55 15.90
CA ASN A 8 1.17 -7.98 17.00
C ASN A 8 2.36 -7.03 17.23
N HIS A 9 2.44 -5.90 16.51
CA HIS A 9 3.57 -4.95 16.60
C HIS A 9 4.94 -5.58 16.30
N THR A 10 4.97 -6.61 15.46
CA THR A 10 6.18 -7.32 15.01
C THR A 10 6.41 -7.19 13.50
N PHE A 11 5.71 -6.27 12.85
CA PHE A 11 5.87 -6.00 11.42
C PHE A 11 7.28 -5.49 11.10
N GLN A 12 7.85 -6.02 10.02
CA GLN A 12 9.08 -5.53 9.42
C GLN A 12 8.83 -5.16 7.97
N ILE A 13 9.39 -4.03 7.53
CA ILE A 13 9.23 -3.50 6.16
C ILE A 13 9.65 -4.53 5.11
N SER A 14 10.67 -5.35 5.38
CA SER A 14 11.12 -6.44 4.51
C SER A 14 10.01 -7.43 4.18
N GLN A 15 9.06 -7.68 5.09
CA GLN A 15 7.92 -8.57 4.82
C GLN A 15 7.02 -8.06 3.70
N LEU A 16 6.91 -6.72 3.57
CA LEU A 16 6.15 -6.10 2.48
C LEU A 16 6.93 -6.15 1.17
N GLY A 17 8.25 -5.91 1.22
CA GLY A 17 9.14 -6.08 0.06
C GLY A 17 9.12 -7.52 -0.48
N ASP A 18 9.18 -8.51 0.40
CA ASP A 18 9.08 -9.93 0.03
C ASP A 18 7.71 -10.25 -0.62
N ALA A 19 6.64 -9.61 -0.16
CA ALA A 19 5.31 -9.76 -0.75
C ALA A 19 5.21 -9.10 -2.14
N PHE A 20 5.84 -7.94 -2.34
CA PHE A 20 5.95 -7.30 -3.66
C PHE A 20 6.70 -8.21 -4.63
N ASN A 21 7.92 -8.64 -4.26
CA ASN A 21 8.73 -9.55 -5.06
C ASN A 21 7.99 -10.86 -5.40
N SER A 22 7.23 -11.39 -4.44
CA SER A 22 6.41 -12.59 -4.65
C SER A 22 5.34 -12.38 -5.71
N ILE A 23 4.69 -11.21 -5.77
CA ILE A 23 3.69 -10.88 -6.81
C ILE A 23 4.37 -10.71 -8.17
N GLU A 24 5.46 -9.95 -8.24
CA GLU A 24 6.17 -9.71 -9.51
C GLU A 24 6.70 -11.01 -10.12
N SER A 25 7.06 -11.98 -9.27
CA SER A 25 7.54 -13.30 -9.72
C SER A 25 6.46 -14.20 -10.35
N GLN A 26 5.17 -13.84 -10.26
CA GLN A 26 4.08 -14.70 -10.74
C GLN A 26 3.92 -14.70 -12.26
N GLY A 27 4.45 -13.69 -12.95
CA GLY A 27 4.30 -13.56 -14.39
C GLY A 27 4.89 -12.27 -14.93
N LYS A 28 5.20 -12.25 -16.23
CA LYS A 28 5.77 -11.07 -16.91
C LYS A 28 4.85 -9.85 -16.85
N GLU A 29 3.55 -10.08 -16.74
CA GLU A 29 2.54 -9.04 -16.58
C GLU A 29 2.62 -8.29 -15.23
N PHE A 30 3.34 -8.85 -14.26
CA PHE A 30 3.55 -8.24 -12.93
C PHE A 30 4.98 -7.73 -12.73
N GLU A 31 5.88 -7.91 -13.70
CA GLU A 31 7.27 -7.47 -13.60
C GLU A 31 7.34 -5.93 -13.50
N GLY A 32 8.06 -5.43 -12.50
CA GLY A 32 8.24 -3.98 -12.26
C GLY A 32 7.00 -3.26 -11.73
N LEU A 33 5.98 -3.98 -11.26
CA LEU A 33 4.75 -3.39 -10.72
C LEU A 33 5.02 -2.49 -9.51
N PHE A 34 6.10 -2.73 -8.76
CA PHE A 34 6.43 -2.00 -7.54
C PHE A 34 7.74 -1.21 -7.61
N ASP A 35 8.37 -1.07 -8.79
CA ASP A 35 9.68 -0.43 -8.96
C ASP A 35 9.76 1.01 -8.44
N ASP A 36 8.64 1.75 -8.52
CA ASP A 36 8.57 3.14 -8.08
C ASP A 36 8.39 3.31 -6.56
N TYR A 37 8.17 2.22 -5.82
CA TYR A 37 7.92 2.27 -4.38
C TYR A 37 9.20 2.15 -3.54
N ASP A 38 9.66 3.28 -2.98
CA ASP A 38 10.70 3.30 -1.96
C ASP A 38 10.13 3.06 -0.55
N LEU A 39 10.16 1.79 -0.11
CA LEU A 39 9.69 1.37 1.22
C LEU A 39 10.52 1.94 2.39
N TYR A 40 11.71 2.50 2.12
CA TYR A 40 12.60 3.06 3.13
C TYR A 40 12.73 4.58 3.03
N SER A 41 11.80 5.22 2.29
CA SER A 41 11.80 6.66 2.09
C SER A 41 11.76 7.41 3.41
N LYS A 42 12.56 8.49 3.53
CA LYS A 42 12.49 9.41 4.68
C LYS A 42 11.14 10.12 4.78
N ARG A 43 10.33 10.12 3.70
CA ARG A 43 8.97 10.66 3.70
C ARG A 43 8.00 9.84 4.54
N LEU A 44 8.31 8.57 4.80
CA LEU A 44 7.56 7.68 5.68
C LEU A 44 7.94 7.86 7.16
N GLY A 45 9.01 8.59 7.44
CA GLY A 45 9.51 8.81 8.80
C GLY A 45 11.04 8.93 8.83
N ASN A 46 11.54 9.65 9.83
CA ASN A 46 12.99 9.90 9.98
C ASN A 46 13.75 8.76 10.66
N THR A 47 13.07 7.71 11.14
CA THR A 47 13.67 6.52 11.76
C THR A 47 13.06 5.26 11.18
N ALA A 48 13.80 4.14 11.20
CA ALA A 48 13.30 2.85 10.73
C ALA A 48 12.01 2.41 11.46
N GLN A 49 11.92 2.67 12.77
CA GLN A 49 10.70 2.41 13.53
C GLN A 49 9.53 3.25 13.00
N LYS A 50 9.73 4.57 12.78
CA LYS A 50 8.65 5.42 12.31
C LYS A 50 8.17 5.06 10.90
N GLN A 51 9.08 4.66 10.02
CA GLN A 51 8.74 4.12 8.70
C GLN A 51 7.87 2.86 8.83
N SER A 52 8.27 1.93 9.70
CA SER A 52 7.50 0.71 9.97
C SER A 52 6.12 1.01 10.54
N ASP A 53 6.03 1.96 11.47
CA ASP A 53 4.78 2.39 12.09
C ASP A 53 3.83 3.00 11.04
N THR A 54 4.33 3.92 10.21
CA THR A 54 3.54 4.57 9.17
C THR A 54 3.01 3.57 8.14
N ILE A 55 3.82 2.62 7.70
CA ILE A 55 3.35 1.54 6.81
C ILE A 55 2.33 0.65 7.54
N SER A 56 2.58 0.30 8.80
CA SER A 56 1.68 -0.52 9.62
C SER A 56 0.30 0.12 9.80
N GLU A 57 0.24 1.44 10.01
CA GLU A 57 -1.00 2.20 10.13
C GLU A 57 -1.83 2.12 8.84
N VAL A 58 -1.19 2.25 7.67
CA VAL A 58 -1.85 2.10 6.37
C VAL A 58 -2.36 0.68 6.17
N LEU A 59 -1.52 -0.34 6.42
CA LEU A 59 -1.88 -1.75 6.29
C LEU A 59 -3.04 -2.12 7.23
N SER A 60 -3.03 -1.65 8.47
CA SER A 60 -4.11 -1.86 9.44
C SER A 60 -5.41 -1.20 8.98
N SER A 61 -5.34 0.00 8.39
CA SER A 61 -6.50 0.71 7.87
C SER A 61 -7.13 -0.02 6.69
N ILE A 62 -6.32 -0.50 5.74
CA ILE A 62 -6.78 -1.30 4.59
C ILE A 62 -7.31 -2.66 5.05
N GLY A 63 -6.63 -3.32 6.00
CA GLY A 63 -7.00 -4.65 6.50
C GLY A 63 -8.36 -4.72 7.21
N LYS A 64 -8.94 -3.58 7.61
CA LYS A 64 -10.30 -3.48 8.15
C LYS A 64 -11.38 -3.52 7.07
N LEU A 65 -11.02 -3.30 5.81
CA LEU A 65 -11.97 -3.28 4.70
C LEU A 65 -12.29 -4.70 4.26
N GLU A 66 -13.58 -5.06 4.22
CA GLU A 66 -14.01 -6.33 3.62
C GLU A 66 -14.03 -6.23 2.09
N ILE A 67 -12.86 -6.27 1.46
CA ILE A 67 -12.74 -6.04 0.02
C ILE A 67 -13.19 -7.26 -0.81
N VAL A 68 -13.03 -8.47 -0.29
CA VAL A 68 -13.25 -9.72 -1.04
C VAL A 68 -14.71 -10.18 -1.03
N LYS A 69 -15.48 -9.85 0.01
CA LYS A 69 -16.90 -10.23 0.16
C LYS A 69 -17.87 -9.18 -0.36
N THR A 70 -17.35 -8.06 -0.82
CA THR A 70 -18.16 -6.94 -1.30
C THR A 70 -18.48 -7.14 -2.78
N PRO A 71 -19.63 -6.67 -3.29
CA PRO A 71 -19.93 -6.74 -4.72
C PRO A 71 -18.77 -6.26 -5.58
N LYS A 72 -18.53 -6.95 -6.70
CA LYS A 72 -17.39 -6.73 -7.62
C LYS A 72 -17.16 -5.25 -7.96
N ASP A 73 -18.24 -4.47 -8.07
CA ASP A 73 -18.19 -3.07 -8.45
C ASP A 73 -17.72 -2.14 -7.34
N THR A 74 -17.88 -2.51 -6.06
CA THR A 74 -17.55 -1.60 -4.95
C THR A 74 -16.04 -1.36 -4.82
N LEU A 75 -15.20 -2.39 -5.03
CA LEU A 75 -13.75 -2.20 -5.01
C LEU A 75 -13.30 -1.32 -6.20
N GLY A 76 -13.85 -1.58 -7.38
CA GLY A 76 -13.58 -0.76 -8.57
C GLY A 76 -13.98 0.71 -8.37
N ASN A 77 -15.19 0.94 -7.85
CA ASN A 77 -15.69 2.29 -7.55
C ASN A 77 -14.85 3.00 -6.49
N ALA A 78 -14.41 2.30 -5.45
CA ALA A 78 -13.53 2.85 -4.42
C ALA A 78 -12.16 3.24 -5.00
N TYR A 79 -11.59 2.39 -5.85
CA TYR A 79 -10.33 2.66 -6.53
C TYR A 79 -10.43 3.87 -7.48
N GLU A 80 -11.49 3.93 -8.30
CA GLU A 80 -11.73 5.05 -9.22
C GLU A 80 -11.94 6.37 -8.45
N TYR A 81 -12.64 6.32 -7.31
CA TYR A 81 -12.79 7.47 -6.43
C TYR A 81 -11.43 8.01 -5.94
N LEU A 82 -10.53 7.12 -5.50
CA LEU A 82 -9.18 7.53 -5.05
C LEU A 82 -8.36 8.17 -6.16
N ILE A 83 -8.43 7.67 -7.40
CA ILE A 83 -7.78 8.29 -8.56
C ILE A 83 -8.33 9.70 -8.80
N LYS A 84 -9.66 9.87 -8.77
CA LYS A 84 -10.30 11.19 -8.94
C LYS A 84 -9.88 12.18 -7.86
N GLN A 85 -9.77 11.74 -6.61
CA GLN A 85 -9.28 12.59 -5.52
C GLN A 85 -7.82 12.99 -5.74
N PHE A 86 -6.96 12.04 -6.12
CA PHE A 86 -5.55 12.34 -6.41
C PHE A 86 -5.38 13.35 -7.56
N ALA A 87 -6.16 13.23 -8.63
CA ALA A 87 -6.17 14.19 -9.74
C ALA A 87 -6.68 15.58 -9.32
N SER A 88 -7.72 15.64 -8.48
CA SER A 88 -8.27 16.90 -7.94
C SER A 88 -7.27 17.65 -7.06
N GLU A 89 -6.49 16.94 -6.25
CA GLU A 89 -5.46 17.52 -5.38
C GLU A 89 -4.23 18.00 -6.16
N THR A 90 -3.87 17.31 -7.24
CA THR A 90 -2.71 17.65 -8.08
C THR A 90 -3.01 18.75 -9.11
N GLY A 91 -4.28 18.88 -9.57
CA GLY A 91 -4.70 19.85 -10.58
C GLY A 91 -4.77 21.32 -10.14
N LYS A 92 -4.71 21.64 -8.83
CA LYS A 92 -4.80 23.03 -8.33
C LYS A 92 -3.48 23.81 -8.31
N LYS A 93 -2.35 23.23 -8.70
CA LYS A 93 -1.02 23.89 -8.61
C LYS A 93 -0.32 24.11 -9.96
N ALA A 94 -1.02 23.97 -11.08
CA ALA A 94 -0.46 24.16 -12.43
C ALA A 94 -1.17 25.28 -13.22
N GLY A 95 -1.56 26.36 -12.53
CA GLY A 95 -2.05 27.61 -13.13
C GLY A 95 -1.33 28.81 -12.53
#